data_AF-A0A1C6E8T5-F1
#
_entry.id   AF-A0A1C6E8T5-F1
#
_cell.length_a   1.000
_cell.length_b   1.000
_cell.length_c   1.000
_cell.angle_alpha   90.00
_cell.angle_beta   90.00
_cell.angle_gamma   90.00
#
_symmetry.space_group_name_H-M   'P 1'
#
loop_
_entity.id
_entity.type
_entity.pdbx_description
1 polymer ?
#
loop_
_entity_poly.entity_id
_entity_poly.type
_entity_poly.pdbx_seq_one_letter_code
_entity_poly.pdbx_strand_id
1 'polypeptide(L)'
;MSKKLISIIVSCALVLSLALVGVIGVSAAIDTDGRYVPSEGVKETHKVYFLMPESWKSEKYNAHDAGAYWWNGSDPCGSLDGTSVGPAWPGYKMQVENAENNIFYLDLPTDVPNLDFNNYLNGGQRTEDAATGKVTYEFSEDQFKAAKQTADVSCQYYSEGDNEYYDSLLDGEFWAKAQEAFDGDDKTFLGKFADNFFEDPDWGISMYLTNMIYVIDPTNTSVSVTGKETYAGEFYFYYGLNEETGKYEYGSLPNYDMAKEAGLVQTVDKNAAPATPDQAATTAPSSDKKDDNKTDSTKNTVPTAGQNPTSSANAVSTADTANSTDNSAVQTGATTAAAVLAVLLVAGGAVLYTRKRFE
;
A
#
# COMPACT_ATOMS: atom_id res chain seq x y z
N MET A 1 -7.40 42.84 -22.99
CA MET A 1 -7.20 43.10 -21.53
C MET A 1 -8.60 43.19 -20.92
N SER A 2 -9.05 42.45 -19.91
CA SER A 2 -8.43 41.54 -18.93
C SER A 2 -9.51 40.55 -18.42
N LYS A 3 -9.08 39.31 -18.12
CA LYS A 3 -9.86 38.21 -17.50
C LYS A 3 -10.16 38.45 -16.01
N LYS A 4 -10.98 37.55 -15.43
CA LYS A 4 -11.16 37.17 -14.00
C LYS A 4 -12.32 37.92 -13.30
N LEU A 5 -13.20 37.35 -12.47
CA LEU A 5 -13.30 36.04 -11.79
C LEU A 5 -14.78 35.59 -11.79
N ILE A 6 -15.05 34.32 -12.10
CA ILE A 6 -16.20 33.58 -11.59
C ILE A 6 -15.59 32.48 -10.71
N SER A 7 -15.75 32.60 -9.39
CA SER A 7 -15.46 31.53 -8.43
C SER A 7 -16.01 31.97 -7.08
N ILE A 8 -17.15 31.41 -6.71
CA ILE A 8 -17.68 31.19 -5.35
C ILE A 8 -19.08 30.59 -5.60
N ILE A 9 -19.42 29.51 -4.87
CA ILE A 9 -20.59 28.62 -5.00
C ILE A 9 -20.30 27.36 -5.86
N VAL A 10 -19.51 26.43 -5.31
CA VAL A 10 -19.80 24.98 -5.30
C VAL A 10 -19.09 24.39 -4.08
N SER A 11 -19.68 24.54 -2.89
CA SER A 11 -19.22 23.87 -1.66
C SER A 11 -20.40 23.37 -0.81
N CYS A 12 -21.53 23.04 -1.45
CA CYS A 12 -22.77 22.60 -0.77
C CYS A 12 -23.49 21.38 -1.41
N ALA A 13 -22.83 20.52 -2.17
CA ALA A 13 -23.40 19.23 -2.61
C ALA A 13 -22.22 18.29 -2.89
N LEU A 14 -21.96 17.19 -2.18
CA LEU A 14 -22.85 16.12 -1.72
C LEU A 14 -22.55 15.77 -0.25
N VAL A 15 -23.53 15.99 0.62
CA VAL A 15 -23.73 15.14 1.80
C VAL A 15 -24.87 14.21 1.41
N LEU A 16 -24.55 13.08 0.79
CA LEU A 16 -25.49 11.97 0.73
C LEU A 16 -25.31 11.14 2.00
N SER A 17 -26.42 11.00 2.69
CA SER A 17 -26.60 10.40 4.00
C SER A 17 -26.13 8.95 4.07
N LEU A 18 -24.93 8.72 4.60
CA LEU A 18 -24.68 7.53 5.41
C LEU A 18 -25.19 7.87 6.81
N ALA A 19 -26.45 7.50 7.09
CA ALA A 19 -26.90 7.37 8.46
C ALA A 19 -26.11 6.20 9.07
N LEU A 20 -24.92 6.51 9.59
CA LEU A 20 -24.17 5.63 10.48
C LEU A 20 -25.04 5.48 11.73
N VAL A 21 -25.92 4.47 11.73
CA VAL A 21 -26.40 3.92 12.98
C VAL A 21 -25.14 3.43 13.66
N GLY A 22 -24.69 4.16 14.68
CA GLY A 22 -23.69 3.69 15.62
C GLY A 22 -24.25 2.45 16.29
N VAL A 23 -24.14 1.32 15.60
CA VAL A 23 -24.03 0.04 16.27
C VAL A 23 -22.77 0.23 17.10
N ILE A 24 -22.95 0.19 18.42
CA ILE A 24 -21.88 0.07 19.38
C ILE A 24 -21.30 -1.33 19.08
N GLY A 25 -20.52 -1.42 18.01
CA GLY A 25 -19.95 -2.65 17.53
C GLY A 25 -19.10 -3.16 18.67
N VAL A 26 -19.33 -4.42 19.04
CA VAL A 26 -18.29 -5.18 19.71
C VAL A 26 -17.09 -5.08 18.77
N SER A 27 -16.11 -4.24 19.09
CA SER A 27 -14.91 -4.09 18.28
C SER A 27 -14.37 -5.49 17.98
N ALA A 28 -13.86 -5.72 16.77
CA ALA A 28 -13.24 -6.99 16.43
C ALA A 28 -12.35 -7.50 17.56
N ALA A 29 -12.40 -8.81 17.76
CA ALA A 29 -11.42 -9.44 18.60
C ALA A 29 -10.06 -9.34 17.90
N ILE A 30 -9.02 -9.20 18.72
CA ILE A 30 -7.64 -9.34 18.29
C ILE A 30 -7.16 -10.64 18.92
N ASP A 31 -6.61 -11.55 18.12
CA ASP A 31 -6.03 -12.77 18.69
C ASP A 31 -4.77 -12.46 19.51
N THR A 32 -4.19 -13.48 20.14
CA THR A 32 -2.99 -13.30 20.98
C THR A 32 -1.77 -12.81 20.20
N ASP A 33 -1.78 -12.93 18.88
CA ASP A 33 -0.70 -12.52 17.98
C ASP A 33 -0.94 -11.14 17.35
N GLY A 34 -2.03 -10.45 17.70
CA GLY A 34 -2.36 -9.15 17.12
C GLY A 34 -3.14 -9.20 15.81
N ARG A 35 -3.66 -10.38 15.41
CA ARG A 35 -4.36 -10.57 14.13
C ARG A 35 -5.84 -10.31 14.23
N TYR A 36 -6.41 -9.96 13.08
CA TYR A 36 -7.83 -9.69 12.93
C TYR A 36 -8.67 -10.94 13.14
N VAL A 37 -9.67 -10.85 14.03
CA VAL A 37 -10.74 -11.82 14.19
C VAL A 37 -12.07 -11.08 14.01
N PRO A 38 -12.84 -11.38 12.95
CA PRO A 38 -14.08 -10.68 12.65
C PRO A 38 -15.04 -10.63 13.83
N SER A 39 -15.65 -9.47 14.07
CA SER A 39 -16.74 -9.37 15.04
C SER A 39 -17.97 -10.13 14.56
N GLU A 40 -18.88 -10.47 15.48
CA GLU A 40 -20.13 -11.20 15.16
C GLU A 40 -21.00 -10.48 14.10
N GLY A 41 -20.84 -9.16 13.96
CA GLY A 41 -21.55 -8.35 12.97
C GLY A 41 -21.00 -8.46 11.54
N VAL A 42 -19.78 -8.95 11.37
CA VAL A 42 -19.16 -9.13 10.05
C VAL A 42 -19.66 -10.42 9.44
N LYS A 43 -20.48 -10.28 8.39
CA LYS A 43 -21.12 -11.41 7.72
C LYS A 43 -20.22 -12.09 6.70
N GLU A 44 -19.38 -11.28 6.04
CA GLU A 44 -18.56 -11.71 4.92
C GLU A 44 -17.20 -11.01 5.00
N THR A 45 -16.18 -11.74 4.57
CA THR A 45 -14.83 -11.24 4.41
C THR A 45 -14.26 -11.77 3.11
N HIS A 46 -13.38 -11.01 2.48
CA HIS A 46 -12.59 -11.45 1.34
C HIS A 46 -11.12 -11.59 1.77
N LYS A 47 -10.53 -12.74 1.46
CA LYS A 47 -9.11 -12.95 1.72
C LYS A 47 -8.29 -12.13 0.73
N VAL A 48 -7.46 -11.23 1.21
CA VAL A 48 -6.51 -10.45 0.39
C VAL A 48 -5.09 -10.80 0.78
N TYR A 49 -4.21 -10.93 -0.20
CA TYR A 49 -2.80 -11.23 0.02
C TYR A 49 -1.95 -9.98 -0.18
N PHE A 50 -0.80 -9.94 0.46
CA PHE A 50 0.20 -8.90 0.32
C PHE A 50 1.58 -9.53 0.15
N LEU A 51 2.24 -9.20 -0.96
CA LEU A 51 3.65 -9.49 -1.14
C LEU A 51 4.48 -8.36 -0.52
N MET A 52 4.90 -8.53 0.73
CA MET A 52 5.73 -7.53 1.39
C MET A 52 7.17 -7.57 0.84
N PRO A 53 7.70 -6.46 0.30
CA PRO A 53 9.08 -6.41 -0.17
C PRO A 53 10.06 -6.73 0.96
N GLU A 54 11.14 -7.45 0.67
CA GLU A 54 12.20 -7.74 1.65
C GLU A 54 12.84 -6.43 2.16
N SER A 55 12.89 -5.40 1.30
CA SER A 55 13.39 -4.05 1.65
C SER A 55 12.56 -3.33 2.72
N TRP A 56 11.33 -3.81 2.99
CA TRP A 56 10.50 -3.27 4.06
C TRP A 56 10.84 -3.85 5.43
N LYS A 57 11.61 -4.94 5.50
CA LYS A 57 12.03 -5.49 6.78
C LYS A 57 13.08 -4.61 7.45
N SER A 58 13.08 -4.62 8.77
CA SER A 58 14.10 -3.94 9.57
C SER A 58 14.49 -4.79 10.77
N GLU A 59 15.69 -5.37 10.72
CA GLU A 59 16.26 -6.11 11.86
C GLU A 59 16.46 -5.21 13.09
N LYS A 60 16.90 -3.96 12.89
CA LYS A 60 17.11 -2.96 13.96
C LYS A 60 15.85 -2.72 14.79
N TYR A 61 14.68 -2.76 14.16
CA TYR A 61 13.39 -2.47 14.78
C TYR A 61 12.46 -3.69 14.88
N ASN A 62 12.98 -4.89 14.61
CA ASN A 62 12.23 -6.14 14.61
C ASN A 62 10.98 -6.11 13.70
N ALA A 63 11.07 -5.43 12.57
CA ALA A 63 10.01 -5.35 11.57
C ALA A 63 10.19 -6.50 10.57
N HIS A 64 9.52 -7.62 10.82
CA HIS A 64 9.58 -8.81 9.97
C HIS A 64 8.21 -9.28 9.48
N ASP A 65 7.14 -8.68 10.01
CA ASP A 65 5.75 -9.00 9.74
C ASP A 65 5.10 -7.92 8.88
N ALA A 66 3.94 -8.24 8.30
CA ALA A 66 3.09 -7.27 7.64
C ALA A 66 1.91 -6.86 8.51
N GLY A 67 1.46 -5.62 8.35
CA GLY A 67 0.30 -5.04 9.00
C GLY A 67 -0.70 -4.49 8.00
N ALA A 68 -1.94 -4.36 8.45
CA ALA A 68 -3.06 -3.87 7.68
C ALA A 68 -3.89 -2.90 8.54
N TYR A 69 -4.11 -1.70 8.03
CA TYR A 69 -4.85 -0.64 8.71
C TYR A 69 -5.98 -0.11 7.83
N TRP A 70 -7.19 0.00 8.38
CA TRP A 70 -8.34 0.63 7.73
C TRP A 70 -9.15 1.42 8.75
N TRP A 71 -9.74 2.53 8.33
CA TRP A 71 -10.51 3.42 9.23
C TRP A 71 -12.01 3.46 8.93
N ASN A 72 -12.43 2.94 7.78
CA ASN A 72 -13.81 2.89 7.33
C ASN A 72 -14.22 1.46 7.02
N GLY A 73 -15.52 1.18 7.09
CA GLY A 73 -16.07 -0.18 6.99
C GLY A 73 -16.21 -0.83 8.36
N SER A 74 -16.48 -2.13 8.36
CA SER A 74 -16.64 -2.91 9.58
C SER A 74 -15.29 -3.12 10.28
N ASP A 75 -15.35 -3.23 11.61
CA ASP A 75 -14.20 -3.43 12.49
C ASP A 75 -13.00 -2.49 12.25
N PRO A 76 -13.24 -1.16 12.15
CA PRO A 76 -12.18 -0.22 11.82
C PRO A 76 -11.08 -0.21 12.89
N CYS A 77 -9.86 0.11 12.46
CA CYS A 77 -8.75 0.37 13.36
C CYS A 77 -9.01 1.62 14.21
N GLY A 78 -8.26 1.70 15.30
CA GLY A 78 -8.32 2.82 16.24
C GLY A 78 -7.82 4.11 15.59
N SER A 79 -8.61 5.17 15.71
CA SER A 79 -8.31 6.49 15.19
C SER A 79 -7.20 7.14 16.03
N LEU A 80 -6.43 8.01 15.39
CA LEU A 80 -5.34 8.74 16.04
C LEU A 80 -5.84 9.62 17.20
N ASP A 81 -7.09 10.10 17.14
CA ASP A 81 -7.71 10.90 18.20
C ASP A 81 -8.38 10.07 19.31
N GLY A 82 -8.32 8.74 19.21
CA GLY A 82 -8.87 7.80 20.18
C GLY A 82 -10.41 7.74 20.22
N THR A 83 -11.08 8.28 19.20
CA THR A 83 -12.55 8.27 19.09
C THR A 83 -13.11 6.95 18.59
N SER A 84 -12.35 6.15 17.82
CA SER A 84 -12.74 4.78 17.45
C SER A 84 -12.02 3.72 18.30
N VAL A 85 -12.71 2.60 18.48
CA VAL A 85 -12.24 1.44 19.26
C VAL A 85 -11.74 0.38 18.29
N GLY A 86 -10.44 0.10 18.32
CA GLY A 86 -9.77 -0.88 17.46
C GLY A 86 -8.25 -0.85 17.71
N PRO A 87 -7.46 -1.68 17.01
CA PRO A 87 -6.01 -1.61 17.11
C PRO A 87 -5.52 -0.24 16.63
N ALA A 88 -4.67 0.42 17.42
CA ALA A 88 -3.97 1.62 16.96
C ALA A 88 -3.04 1.27 15.79
N TRP A 89 -2.59 2.28 15.04
CA TRP A 89 -1.52 2.12 14.06
C TRP A 89 -0.36 1.29 14.67
N PRO A 90 0.13 0.22 14.00
CA PRO A 90 0.00 -0.12 12.58
C PRO A 90 -1.20 -0.99 12.17
N GLY A 91 -2.23 -1.10 13.01
CA GLY A 91 -3.43 -1.88 12.73
C GLY A 91 -3.28 -3.35 13.08
N TYR A 92 -3.96 -4.22 12.34
CA TYR A 92 -3.92 -5.66 12.57
C TYR A 92 -2.67 -6.28 11.98
N LYS A 93 -2.05 -7.23 12.69
CA LYS A 93 -1.00 -8.07 12.15
C LYS A 93 -1.61 -8.99 11.09
N MET A 94 -0.99 -9.08 9.93
CA MET A 94 -1.43 -10.02 8.88
C MET A 94 -1.02 -11.46 9.23
N GLN A 95 -1.77 -12.43 8.70
CA GLN A 95 -1.42 -13.84 8.76
C GLN A 95 -0.30 -14.15 7.76
N VAL A 96 0.48 -15.19 8.03
CA VAL A 96 1.59 -15.61 7.15
C VAL A 96 1.08 -16.72 6.24
N GLU A 97 1.05 -16.48 4.94
CA GLU A 97 0.86 -17.53 3.93
C GLU A 97 2.17 -18.28 3.71
N ASN A 98 3.25 -17.52 3.49
CA ASN A 98 4.58 -18.07 3.29
C ASN A 98 5.66 -17.10 3.77
N ALA A 99 6.35 -17.47 4.85
CA ALA A 99 7.39 -16.63 5.46
C ALA A 99 8.63 -16.47 4.56
N GLU A 100 9.01 -17.52 3.82
CA GLU A 100 10.21 -17.49 2.97
C GLU A 100 10.07 -16.52 1.81
N ASN A 101 8.86 -16.40 1.26
CA ASN A 101 8.51 -15.55 0.12
C ASN A 101 7.86 -14.21 0.52
N ASN A 102 7.76 -13.90 1.82
CA ASN A 102 7.07 -12.72 2.36
C ASN A 102 5.62 -12.54 1.87
N ILE A 103 4.88 -13.64 1.80
CA ILE A 103 3.47 -13.60 1.43
C ILE A 103 2.64 -13.63 2.71
N PHE A 104 1.84 -12.59 2.88
CA PHE A 104 0.93 -12.43 4.01
C PHE A 104 -0.51 -12.36 3.52
N TYR A 105 -1.48 -12.62 4.39
CA TYR A 105 -2.90 -12.42 4.07
C TYR A 105 -3.70 -11.88 5.24
N LEU A 106 -4.86 -11.30 4.94
CA LEU A 106 -5.89 -11.02 5.92
C LEU A 106 -7.27 -11.35 5.33
N ASP A 107 -8.22 -11.68 6.20
CA ASP A 107 -9.62 -11.79 5.83
C ASP A 107 -10.27 -10.42 6.05
N LEU A 108 -10.41 -9.61 4.99
CA LEU A 108 -10.85 -8.22 5.05
C LEU A 108 -12.38 -8.14 4.98
N PRO A 109 -13.08 -7.38 5.83
CA PRO A 109 -14.52 -7.16 5.69
C PRO A 109 -14.86 -6.54 4.33
N THR A 110 -15.95 -7.00 3.72
CA THR A 110 -16.32 -6.65 2.33
C THR A 110 -16.75 -5.18 2.17
N ASP A 111 -17.05 -4.49 3.26
CA ASP A 111 -17.43 -3.08 3.29
C ASP A 111 -16.25 -2.14 3.58
N VAL A 112 -15.02 -2.66 3.71
CA VAL A 112 -13.83 -1.82 3.84
C VAL A 112 -13.48 -1.18 2.50
N PRO A 113 -13.47 0.16 2.41
CA PRO A 113 -13.25 0.83 1.14
C PRO A 113 -11.77 0.97 0.77
N ASN A 114 -10.93 1.16 1.79
CA ASN A 114 -9.51 1.43 1.64
C ASN A 114 -8.72 0.72 2.73
N LEU A 115 -7.52 0.30 2.37
CA LEU A 115 -6.60 -0.42 3.24
C LEU A 115 -5.17 0.11 3.06
N ASP A 116 -4.45 0.27 4.17
CA ASP A 116 -3.02 0.56 4.18
C ASP A 116 -2.24 -0.68 4.58
N PHE A 117 -1.49 -1.25 3.64
CA PHE A 117 -0.50 -2.27 3.95
C PHE A 117 0.75 -1.62 4.53
N ASN A 118 1.34 -2.24 5.56
CA ASN A 118 2.54 -1.73 6.22
C ASN A 118 3.43 -2.88 6.71
N ASN A 119 4.63 -2.56 7.19
CA ASN A 119 5.58 -3.54 7.71
C ASN A 119 5.43 -3.83 9.22
N TYR A 120 4.22 -3.63 9.75
CA TYR A 120 3.85 -3.81 11.15
C TYR A 120 4.76 -3.09 12.17
N LEU A 121 5.44 -2.03 11.74
CA LEU A 121 6.27 -1.18 12.58
C LEU A 121 5.60 0.17 12.80
N ASN A 122 5.36 0.52 14.07
CA ASN A 122 4.97 1.88 14.41
C ASN A 122 6.19 2.81 14.28
N GLY A 123 6.13 3.72 13.29
CA GLY A 123 7.17 4.73 13.04
C GLY A 123 7.05 5.99 13.90
N GLY A 124 5.93 6.17 14.61
CA GLY A 124 5.60 7.39 15.32
C GLY A 124 5.26 8.56 14.38
N GLN A 125 4.92 9.70 14.96
CA GLN A 125 4.60 10.91 14.20
C GLN A 125 5.83 11.76 13.86
N ARG A 126 5.82 12.36 12.66
CA ARG A 126 6.70 13.47 12.27
C ARG A 126 5.92 14.77 12.40
N THR A 127 6.49 15.75 13.11
CA THR A 127 5.89 17.08 13.26
C THR A 127 6.88 18.14 12.79
N GLU A 128 6.40 19.05 11.95
CA GLU A 128 7.16 20.21 11.49
C GLU A 128 6.53 21.48 12.07
N ASP A 129 7.32 22.22 12.85
CA ASP A 129 6.89 23.49 13.42
C ASP A 129 6.77 24.54 12.31
N ALA A 130 5.56 25.06 12.08
CA ALA A 130 5.30 25.98 10.98
C ALA A 130 6.03 27.33 11.09
N ALA A 131 6.45 27.74 12.30
CA ALA A 131 7.13 29.02 12.52
C ALA A 131 8.64 28.93 12.33
N THR A 132 9.23 27.77 12.64
CA THR A 132 10.68 27.57 12.69
C THR A 132 11.19 26.59 11.63
N GLY A 133 10.31 25.80 11.01
CA GLY A 133 10.67 24.69 10.12
C GLY A 133 11.33 23.53 10.87
N LYS A 134 11.33 23.53 12.21
CA LYS A 134 11.97 22.48 12.99
C LYS A 134 11.16 21.19 12.89
N VAL A 135 11.81 20.13 12.42
CA VAL A 135 11.25 18.78 12.39
C VAL A 135 11.55 18.04 13.69
N THR A 136 10.54 17.36 14.20
CA THR A 136 10.64 16.45 15.36
C THR A 136 9.98 15.12 15.02
N TYR A 137 10.46 14.06 15.68
CA TYR A 137 9.94 12.71 15.54
C TYR A 137 9.54 12.21 16.93
N GLU A 138 8.40 11.53 17.03
CA GLU A 138 7.92 10.94 18.29
C GLU A 138 8.89 9.90 18.84
N PHE A 139 9.43 9.05 17.96
CA PHE A 139 10.46 8.09 18.29
C PHE A 139 11.83 8.58 17.80
N SER A 140 12.29 8.09 16.64
CA SER A 140 13.51 8.54 15.98
C SER A 140 13.25 8.70 14.48
N GLU A 141 14.03 9.56 13.84
CA GLU A 141 13.99 9.70 12.38
C GLU A 141 14.25 8.36 11.68
N ASP A 142 15.19 7.57 12.20
CA ASP A 142 15.51 6.25 11.66
C ASP A 142 14.32 5.28 11.76
N GLN A 143 13.60 5.24 12.88
CA GLN A 143 12.42 4.38 13.04
C GLN A 143 11.26 4.86 12.18
N PHE A 144 11.08 6.17 12.07
CA PHE A 144 10.10 6.76 11.16
C PHE A 144 10.35 6.36 9.71
N LYS A 145 11.62 6.36 9.26
CA LYS A 145 12.00 5.91 7.91
C LYS A 145 11.94 4.40 7.73
N ALA A 146 12.20 3.63 8.79
CA ALA A 146 12.16 2.16 8.76
C ALA A 146 10.73 1.62 8.73
N ALA A 147 9.75 2.33 9.31
CA ALA A 147 8.35 2.00 9.13
C ALA A 147 7.93 2.29 7.69
N LYS A 148 7.33 1.32 7.02
CA LYS A 148 6.94 1.39 5.60
C LYS A 148 5.45 1.15 5.46
N GLN A 149 4.83 1.85 4.50
CA GLN A 149 3.39 1.77 4.29
C GLN A 149 3.02 2.10 2.84
N THR A 150 1.88 1.60 2.39
CA THR A 150 1.28 2.03 1.12
C THR A 150 0.62 3.39 1.28
N ALA A 151 0.25 4.00 0.16
CA ALA A 151 -0.85 4.95 0.14
C ALA A 151 -2.18 4.19 0.32
N ASP A 152 -3.29 4.93 0.45
CA ASP A 152 -4.64 4.37 0.50
C ASP A 152 -4.88 3.42 -0.69
N VAL A 153 -4.94 2.12 -0.43
CA VAL A 153 -5.23 1.12 -1.46
C VAL A 153 -6.74 0.92 -1.50
N SER A 154 -7.38 1.24 -2.63
CA SER A 154 -8.79 0.90 -2.83
C SER A 154 -8.99 -0.61 -2.83
N CYS A 155 -9.91 -1.10 -2.00
CA CYS A 155 -10.13 -2.54 -1.85
C CYS A 155 -11.58 -3.00 -2.04
N GLN A 156 -12.47 -2.12 -2.51
CA GLN A 156 -13.88 -2.45 -2.75
C GLN A 156 -14.00 -3.47 -3.89
N TYR A 157 -13.62 -3.05 -5.09
CA TYR A 157 -13.62 -3.84 -6.32
C TYR A 157 -13.04 -2.97 -7.44
N TYR A 158 -12.69 -3.60 -8.56
CA TYR A 158 -12.43 -2.91 -9.82
C TYR A 158 -13.61 -3.01 -10.78
N SER A 159 -13.80 -1.95 -11.54
CA SER A 159 -14.65 -1.89 -12.73
C SER A 159 -13.87 -1.28 -13.90
N GLU A 160 -14.41 -1.39 -15.11
CA GLU A 160 -13.85 -0.69 -16.27
C GLU A 160 -13.66 0.81 -15.99
N GLY A 161 -12.47 1.33 -16.29
CA GLY A 161 -12.11 2.74 -16.03
C GLY A 161 -11.61 3.04 -14.63
N ASP A 162 -11.61 2.08 -13.69
CA ASP A 162 -10.98 2.27 -12.37
C ASP A 162 -9.45 2.32 -12.47
N ASN A 163 -8.88 1.59 -13.43
CA ASN A 163 -7.43 1.48 -13.59
C ASN A 163 -7.04 1.13 -15.03
N GLU A 164 -6.14 1.93 -15.61
CA GLU A 164 -5.59 1.72 -16.96
C GLU A 164 -4.94 0.34 -17.14
N TYR A 165 -4.45 -0.27 -16.06
CA TYR A 165 -3.82 -1.59 -16.10
C TYR A 165 -4.79 -2.63 -16.68
N TYR A 166 -5.94 -2.87 -16.04
CA TYR A 166 -6.92 -3.86 -16.52
C TYR A 166 -7.59 -3.41 -17.83
N ASP A 167 -7.82 -2.11 -18.02
CA ASP A 167 -8.38 -1.55 -19.25
C ASP A 167 -7.49 -1.79 -20.48
N SER A 168 -6.17 -1.93 -20.30
CA SER A 168 -5.23 -2.14 -21.40
C SER A 168 -4.92 -3.62 -21.68
N LEU A 169 -5.34 -4.53 -20.80
CA LEU A 169 -5.07 -5.96 -20.95
C LEU A 169 -5.83 -6.53 -22.14
N LEU A 170 -5.18 -7.48 -22.83
CA LEU A 170 -5.73 -8.18 -23.99
C LEU A 170 -6.18 -7.21 -25.08
N ASP A 171 -5.36 -6.20 -25.39
CA ASP A 171 -5.66 -5.16 -26.37
C ASP A 171 -6.97 -4.41 -26.07
N GLY A 172 -7.30 -4.26 -24.79
CA GLY A 172 -8.52 -3.62 -24.31
C GLY A 172 -9.74 -4.53 -24.23
N GLU A 173 -9.57 -5.85 -24.41
CA GLU A 173 -10.69 -6.80 -24.39
C GLU A 173 -10.94 -7.47 -23.03
N PHE A 174 -10.16 -7.16 -21.98
CA PHE A 174 -10.30 -7.84 -20.67
C PHE A 174 -11.73 -7.78 -20.12
N TRP A 175 -12.31 -6.59 -20.02
CA TRP A 175 -13.65 -6.40 -19.47
C TRP A 175 -14.74 -7.01 -20.36
N ALA A 176 -14.61 -6.90 -21.68
CA ALA A 176 -15.52 -7.55 -22.62
C ALA A 176 -15.52 -9.07 -22.46
N LYS A 177 -14.33 -9.70 -22.35
CA LYS A 177 -14.21 -11.14 -22.11
C LYS A 177 -14.73 -11.54 -20.73
N ALA A 178 -14.53 -10.70 -19.71
CA ALA A 178 -15.08 -10.93 -18.38
C ALA A 178 -16.62 -10.93 -18.42
N GLN A 179 -17.23 -9.97 -19.13
CA GLN A 179 -18.67 -9.90 -19.32
C GLN A 179 -19.21 -11.12 -20.10
N GLU A 180 -18.60 -11.48 -21.23
CA GLU A 180 -19.01 -12.65 -22.01
C GLU A 180 -18.96 -13.94 -21.18
N ALA A 181 -17.90 -14.13 -20.41
CA ALA A 181 -17.77 -15.27 -19.52
C ALA A 181 -18.73 -15.19 -18.33
N PHE A 182 -19.08 -14.01 -17.82
CA PHE A 182 -20.04 -13.84 -16.73
C PHE A 182 -21.48 -14.14 -17.17
N ASP A 183 -21.86 -13.75 -18.38
CA ASP A 183 -23.21 -13.99 -18.93
C ASP A 183 -23.38 -15.40 -19.53
N GLY A 184 -22.29 -15.96 -20.08
CA GLY A 184 -22.30 -17.25 -20.75
C GLY A 184 -22.20 -18.46 -19.83
N ASP A 185 -22.43 -19.65 -20.39
CA ASP A 185 -22.20 -20.92 -19.68
C ASP A 185 -20.69 -21.27 -19.57
N ASP A 186 -19.87 -20.71 -20.45
CA ASP A 186 -18.42 -20.94 -20.47
C ASP A 186 -17.69 -19.96 -19.54
N LYS A 187 -17.32 -20.45 -18.35
CA LYS A 187 -16.58 -19.68 -17.34
C LYS A 187 -15.06 -19.80 -17.47
N THR A 188 -14.53 -20.41 -18.54
CA THR A 188 -13.10 -20.71 -18.66
C THR A 188 -12.23 -19.48 -18.48
N PHE A 189 -12.61 -18.33 -19.04
CA PHE A 189 -11.87 -17.08 -18.87
C PHE A 189 -11.70 -16.67 -17.40
N LEU A 190 -12.75 -16.78 -16.58
CA LEU A 190 -12.74 -16.40 -15.17
C LEU A 190 -12.06 -17.44 -14.25
N GLY A 191 -11.84 -18.66 -14.76
CA GLY A 191 -11.14 -19.71 -14.04
C GLY A 191 -11.64 -19.94 -12.61
N LYS A 192 -10.71 -20.07 -11.66
CA LYS A 192 -11.03 -20.26 -10.23
C LYS A 192 -11.54 -18.99 -9.53
N PHE A 193 -11.54 -17.85 -10.22
CA PHE A 193 -11.94 -16.55 -9.67
C PHE A 193 -13.32 -16.11 -10.17
N ALA A 194 -14.12 -17.00 -10.75
CA ALA A 194 -15.45 -16.67 -11.24
C ALA A 194 -16.32 -15.96 -10.19
N ASP A 195 -16.23 -16.38 -8.92
CA ASP A 195 -16.98 -15.79 -7.80
C ASP A 195 -16.51 -14.38 -7.41
N ASN A 196 -15.37 -13.92 -7.93
CA ASN A 196 -14.94 -12.53 -7.73
C ASN A 196 -15.74 -11.55 -8.60
N PHE A 197 -16.29 -12.02 -9.73
CA PHE A 197 -16.92 -11.17 -10.71
C PHE A 197 -18.41 -11.02 -10.43
N PHE A 198 -18.92 -9.81 -10.64
CA PHE A 198 -20.32 -9.47 -10.45
C PHE A 198 -20.71 -8.30 -11.36
N GLU A 199 -22.01 -8.10 -11.55
CA GLU A 199 -22.53 -6.96 -12.30
C GLU A 199 -22.89 -5.82 -11.33
N ASP A 200 -22.22 -4.69 -11.51
CA ASP A 200 -22.57 -3.43 -10.84
C ASP A 200 -23.55 -2.64 -11.73
N PRO A 201 -24.70 -2.16 -11.18
CA PRO A 201 -25.69 -1.42 -11.97
C PRO A 201 -25.17 -0.15 -12.67
N ASP A 202 -24.16 0.48 -12.08
CA ASP A 202 -23.60 1.74 -12.55
C ASP A 202 -22.36 1.54 -13.42
N TRP A 203 -21.57 0.50 -13.13
CA TRP A 203 -20.24 0.29 -13.72
C TRP A 203 -20.10 -0.96 -14.60
N GLY A 204 -21.14 -1.79 -14.71
CA GLY A 204 -21.09 -3.04 -15.46
C GLY A 204 -20.28 -4.12 -14.75
N ILE A 205 -19.62 -5.00 -15.53
CA ILE A 205 -18.80 -6.07 -14.96
C ILE A 205 -17.73 -5.50 -14.04
N SER A 206 -17.71 -6.03 -12.81
CA SER A 206 -16.86 -5.58 -11.73
C SER A 206 -16.26 -6.80 -11.02
N MET A 207 -15.18 -6.59 -10.28
CA MET A 207 -14.39 -7.66 -9.68
C MET A 207 -13.95 -7.33 -8.26
N TYR A 208 -14.38 -8.14 -7.30
CA TYR A 208 -13.85 -8.16 -5.95
C TYR A 208 -12.41 -8.64 -5.91
N LEU A 209 -11.66 -8.19 -4.90
CA LEU A 209 -10.24 -8.49 -4.76
C LEU A 209 -9.97 -9.79 -3.98
N THR A 210 -10.97 -10.66 -3.90
CA THR A 210 -10.89 -11.93 -3.18
C THR A 210 -9.82 -12.83 -3.79
N ASN A 211 -8.94 -13.35 -2.96
CA ASN A 211 -7.79 -14.14 -3.36
C ASN A 211 -6.87 -13.43 -4.36
N MET A 212 -6.83 -12.10 -4.35
CA MET A 212 -5.84 -11.32 -5.09
C MET A 212 -4.67 -10.94 -4.19
N ILE A 213 -3.50 -10.76 -4.79
CA ILE A 213 -2.27 -10.34 -4.12
C ILE A 213 -1.93 -8.90 -4.51
N TYR A 214 -1.77 -8.04 -3.51
CA TYR A 214 -1.23 -6.71 -3.70
C TYR A 214 0.29 -6.80 -3.81
N VAL A 215 0.82 -6.27 -4.92
CA VAL A 215 2.26 -6.22 -5.19
C VAL A 215 2.65 -4.76 -5.32
N ILE A 216 3.60 -4.34 -4.48
CA ILE A 216 4.12 -2.98 -4.49
C ILE A 216 4.94 -2.75 -5.76
N ASP A 217 4.73 -1.60 -6.38
CA ASP A 217 5.69 -1.04 -7.32
C ASP A 217 6.71 -0.23 -6.51
N PRO A 218 7.94 -0.75 -6.33
CA PRO A 218 8.93 -0.08 -5.50
C PRO A 218 9.42 1.25 -6.11
N THR A 219 9.10 1.52 -7.38
CA THR A 219 9.42 2.78 -8.07
C THR A 219 8.35 3.84 -7.94
N ASN A 220 7.13 3.44 -7.56
CA ASN A 220 5.99 4.33 -7.45
C ASN A 220 5.84 4.79 -6.00
N THR A 221 6.66 5.77 -5.62
CA THR A 221 6.68 6.34 -4.27
C THR A 221 6.13 7.76 -4.24
N SER A 222 5.47 8.10 -3.14
CA SER A 222 5.03 9.47 -2.83
C SER A 222 5.39 9.84 -1.41
N VAL A 223 5.15 11.09 -1.03
CA VAL A 223 5.32 11.57 0.34
C VAL A 223 3.98 12.14 0.81
N SER A 224 3.45 11.58 1.88
CA SER A 224 2.20 12.02 2.49
C SER A 224 2.33 13.43 3.09
N VAL A 225 1.19 14.02 3.47
CA VAL A 225 1.14 15.31 4.17
C VAL A 225 1.87 15.29 5.53
N THR A 226 2.08 14.12 6.13
CA THR A 226 2.87 13.96 7.36
C THR A 226 4.36 13.79 7.10
N GLY A 227 4.80 13.86 5.84
CA GLY A 227 6.18 13.64 5.42
C GLY A 227 6.59 12.16 5.40
N LYS A 228 5.60 11.25 5.39
CA LYS A 228 5.83 9.80 5.35
C LYS A 228 5.94 9.33 3.90
N GLU A 229 7.00 8.59 3.58
CA GLU A 229 7.10 7.92 2.29
C GLU A 229 6.04 6.83 2.18
N THR A 230 5.28 6.85 1.10
CA THR A 230 4.23 5.88 0.77
C THR A 230 4.52 5.23 -0.56
N TYR A 231 4.07 3.99 -0.72
CA TYR A 231 4.25 3.20 -1.93
C TYR A 231 2.90 2.90 -2.58
N ALA A 232 2.86 2.90 -3.91
CA ALA A 232 1.75 2.37 -4.67
C ALA A 232 2.10 0.99 -5.24
N GLY A 233 1.15 0.40 -5.96
CA GLY A 233 1.20 -0.99 -6.38
C GLY A 233 -0.14 -1.39 -6.99
N GLU A 234 -0.26 -2.67 -7.30
CA GLU A 234 -1.38 -3.21 -8.07
C GLU A 234 -1.84 -4.56 -7.49
N PHE A 235 -3.12 -4.86 -7.64
CA PHE A 235 -3.66 -6.19 -7.34
C PHE A 235 -3.55 -7.11 -8.54
N TYR A 236 -3.11 -8.35 -8.28
CA TYR A 236 -3.02 -9.42 -9.27
C TYR A 236 -3.76 -10.67 -8.78
N PHE A 237 -4.19 -11.52 -9.70
CA PHE A 237 -4.75 -12.82 -9.35
C PHE A 237 -3.68 -13.71 -8.72
N TYR A 238 -3.90 -14.18 -7.49
CA TYR A 238 -2.94 -15.02 -6.80
C TYR A 238 -3.17 -16.50 -7.14
N TYR A 239 -2.27 -17.08 -7.93
CA TYR A 239 -2.40 -18.48 -8.33
C TYR A 239 -1.97 -19.44 -7.22
N GLY A 240 -1.05 -19.01 -6.35
CA GLY A 240 -0.54 -19.81 -5.23
C GLY A 240 0.75 -20.53 -5.58
N LEU A 241 1.07 -21.58 -4.83
CA LEU A 241 2.22 -22.45 -5.11
C LEU A 241 1.94 -23.27 -6.37
N ASN A 242 2.81 -23.13 -7.36
CA ASN A 242 2.87 -24.04 -8.49
C ASN A 242 3.69 -25.28 -8.09
N GLU A 243 3.04 -26.44 -8.00
CA GLU A 243 3.68 -27.69 -7.58
C GLU A 243 4.76 -28.19 -8.56
N GLU A 244 4.67 -27.85 -9.84
CA GLU A 244 5.64 -28.27 -10.86
C GLU A 244 6.94 -27.46 -10.78
N THR A 245 6.82 -26.14 -10.58
CA THR A 245 7.98 -25.24 -10.52
C THR A 245 8.51 -25.06 -9.09
N GLY A 246 7.70 -25.37 -8.08
CA GLY A 246 7.98 -25.13 -6.67
C GLY A 246 7.96 -23.65 -6.30
N LYS A 247 7.35 -22.79 -7.12
CA LYS A 247 7.35 -21.33 -6.93
C LYS A 247 5.94 -20.80 -6.73
N TYR A 248 5.82 -19.73 -5.96
CA TYR A 248 4.57 -18.99 -5.86
C TYR A 248 4.40 -18.08 -7.07
N GLU A 249 3.19 -18.08 -7.64
CA GLU A 249 2.87 -17.38 -8.88
C GLU A 249 1.60 -16.52 -8.72
N TYR A 250 1.58 -15.42 -9.47
CA TYR A 250 0.45 -14.51 -9.61
C TYR A 250 0.39 -13.98 -11.04
N GLY A 251 -0.68 -13.33 -11.45
CA GLY A 251 -0.77 -12.79 -12.80
C GLY A 251 -1.95 -11.88 -13.07
N SER A 252 -1.99 -11.40 -14.31
CA SER A 252 -2.92 -10.37 -14.75
C SER A 252 -4.30 -10.90 -15.14
N LEU A 253 -4.44 -12.21 -15.38
CA LEU A 253 -5.70 -12.81 -15.81
C LEU A 253 -6.23 -13.81 -14.78
N PRO A 254 -7.56 -13.97 -14.67
CA PRO A 254 -8.12 -14.91 -13.70
C PRO A 254 -7.77 -16.38 -14.02
N ASN A 255 -7.75 -16.75 -15.31
CA ASN A 255 -7.31 -18.08 -15.73
C ASN A 255 -5.78 -18.18 -15.84
N TYR A 256 -5.19 -19.12 -15.09
CA TYR A 256 -3.75 -19.36 -15.06
C TYR A 256 -3.16 -19.75 -16.42
N ASP A 257 -3.77 -20.72 -17.12
CA ASP A 257 -3.23 -21.23 -18.40
C ASP A 257 -3.26 -20.13 -19.46
N MET A 258 -4.34 -19.35 -19.51
CA MET A 258 -4.44 -18.19 -20.41
C MET A 258 -3.43 -17.10 -20.05
N ALA A 259 -3.24 -16.82 -18.76
CA ALA A 259 -2.20 -15.90 -18.31
C ALA A 259 -0.80 -16.38 -18.74
N LYS A 260 -0.54 -17.70 -18.62
CA LYS A 260 0.73 -18.31 -18.98
C LYS A 260 1.00 -18.22 -20.48
N GLU A 261 0.00 -18.55 -21.31
CA GLU A 261 0.07 -18.42 -22.76
C GLU A 261 0.29 -16.97 -23.20
N ALA A 262 -0.33 -16.01 -22.51
CA ALA A 262 -0.15 -14.58 -22.76
C ALA A 262 1.16 -14.00 -22.17
N GLY A 263 1.95 -14.78 -21.43
CA GLY A 263 3.17 -14.29 -20.75
C GLY A 263 2.91 -13.35 -19.58
N LEU A 264 1.72 -13.41 -18.98
CA LEU A 264 1.24 -12.55 -17.90
C LEU A 264 1.34 -13.20 -16.51
N VAL A 265 1.94 -14.39 -16.40
CA VAL A 265 2.28 -15.02 -15.12
C VAL A 265 3.62 -14.48 -14.62
N GLN A 266 3.64 -14.09 -13.37
CA GLN A 266 4.82 -13.66 -12.64
C GLN A 266 5.13 -14.65 -11.52
N THR A 267 6.42 -14.87 -11.27
CA THR A 267 6.89 -15.55 -10.07
C THR A 267 7.07 -14.53 -8.97
N VAL A 268 6.70 -14.89 -7.73
CA VAL A 268 6.95 -14.07 -6.55
C VAL A 268 8.45 -13.79 -6.39
N ASP A 269 8.81 -12.52 -6.42
CA ASP A 269 10.14 -12.02 -6.09
C ASP A 269 10.05 -10.93 -5.02
N LYS A 270 10.22 -11.33 -3.76
CA LYS A 270 10.26 -10.41 -2.62
C LYS A 270 11.42 -9.42 -2.66
N ASN A 271 12.46 -9.68 -3.46
CA ASN A 271 13.64 -8.84 -3.57
C ASN A 271 13.58 -7.89 -4.77
N ALA A 272 12.45 -7.81 -5.47
CA ALA A 272 12.24 -6.88 -6.57
C ALA A 272 12.66 -5.46 -6.11
N ALA A 273 13.74 -4.96 -6.71
CA ALA A 273 14.36 -3.72 -6.28
C ALA A 273 13.57 -2.52 -6.85
N PRO A 274 13.44 -1.42 -6.08
CA PRO A 274 13.16 -0.12 -6.66
C PRO A 274 14.19 0.18 -7.75
N ALA A 275 13.75 0.65 -8.92
CA ALA A 275 14.60 1.45 -9.78
C ALA A 275 15.18 2.59 -8.93
N THR A 276 16.50 2.63 -8.79
CA THR A 276 17.19 3.69 -8.06
C THR A 276 16.84 5.05 -8.70
N PRO A 277 16.57 6.11 -7.92
CA PRO A 277 16.26 7.44 -8.47
C PRO A 277 17.29 8.01 -9.46
N ASP A 278 18.53 7.52 -9.41
CA ASP A 278 19.62 7.89 -10.32
C ASP A 278 19.57 7.22 -11.72
N GLN A 279 18.58 6.35 -12.00
CA GLN A 279 18.41 5.68 -13.29
C GLN A 279 17.22 6.16 -14.13
N ALA A 280 16.65 7.32 -13.80
CA ALA A 280 15.70 8.01 -14.67
C ALA A 280 16.39 8.69 -15.86
N ALA A 281 17.05 7.89 -16.70
CA ALA A 281 17.24 8.15 -18.12
C ALA A 281 17.54 6.81 -18.81
N THR A 282 16.73 6.50 -19.81
CA THR A 282 16.91 5.48 -20.84
C THR A 282 16.61 4.02 -20.49
N THR A 283 15.33 3.65 -20.59
CA THR A 283 14.92 2.43 -21.30
C THR A 283 13.58 2.66 -22.00
N ALA A 284 13.63 2.99 -23.28
CA ALA A 284 12.56 2.69 -24.24
C ALA A 284 13.05 1.52 -25.14
N PRO A 285 12.19 0.61 -25.63
CA PRO A 285 12.62 -0.53 -26.42
C PRO A 285 13.00 -0.14 -27.87
N SER A 286 14.23 -0.50 -28.22
CA SER A 286 14.82 -0.85 -29.54
C SER A 286 14.31 -0.23 -30.86
N SER A 287 15.26 0.29 -31.64
CA SER A 287 15.38 -0.17 -33.03
C SER A 287 16.85 -0.16 -33.47
N ASP A 288 17.35 -1.35 -33.78
CA ASP A 288 18.60 -1.56 -34.52
C ASP A 288 18.61 -0.74 -35.82
N LYS A 289 19.57 0.18 -35.93
CA LYS A 289 20.15 0.51 -37.23
C LYS A 289 21.64 0.79 -37.08
N LYS A 290 22.39 -0.21 -37.51
CA LYS A 290 23.83 -0.17 -37.80
C LYS A 290 24.09 0.95 -38.81
N ASP A 291 24.93 1.91 -38.47
CA ASP A 291 25.68 2.69 -39.46
C ASP A 291 26.98 3.21 -38.81
N ASP A 292 28.09 2.81 -39.42
CA ASP A 292 29.45 3.20 -39.09
C ASP A 292 29.69 4.68 -39.44
N ASN A 293 30.16 5.50 -38.49
CA ASN A 293 31.27 6.41 -38.83
C ASN A 293 32.04 6.97 -37.62
N LYS A 294 33.34 7.04 -37.86
CA LYS A 294 34.45 7.56 -37.06
C LYS A 294 34.34 9.09 -36.87
N THR A 295 34.77 9.64 -35.72
CA THR A 295 35.84 10.67 -35.58
C THR A 295 36.00 11.13 -34.11
N ASP A 296 37.15 10.76 -33.55
CA ASP A 296 38.14 11.47 -32.72
C ASP A 296 37.83 12.65 -31.76
N SER A 297 38.53 12.57 -30.60
CA SER A 297 39.15 13.64 -29.80
C SER A 297 38.29 14.58 -28.93
N THR A 298 38.41 14.47 -27.60
CA THR A 298 39.36 15.26 -26.79
C THR A 298 39.24 14.99 -25.27
N LYS A 299 40.35 15.29 -24.61
CA LYS A 299 40.82 14.97 -23.27
C LYS A 299 40.70 16.20 -22.35
N ASN A 300 40.33 16.02 -21.06
CA ASN A 300 40.90 16.76 -19.91
C ASN A 300 40.26 16.26 -18.59
N THR A 301 40.95 15.45 -17.78
CA THR A 301 41.85 15.80 -16.65
C THR A 301 41.16 16.39 -15.40
N VAL A 302 41.22 15.58 -14.33
CA VAL A 302 41.15 15.95 -12.90
C VAL A 302 42.35 16.83 -12.51
N PRO A 303 42.23 17.63 -11.44
CA PRO A 303 43.19 17.43 -10.34
C PRO A 303 42.55 17.48 -8.94
N THR A 304 43.07 16.60 -8.09
CA THR A 304 42.96 16.55 -6.62
C THR A 304 44.00 17.47 -5.99
N ALA A 305 43.72 18.07 -4.82
CA ALA A 305 44.52 17.99 -3.58
C ALA A 305 44.23 19.12 -2.58
N GLY A 306 44.17 18.77 -1.30
CA GLY A 306 44.34 19.73 -0.20
C GLY A 306 43.93 19.22 1.19
N GLN A 307 44.77 18.40 1.82
CA GLN A 307 44.79 18.13 3.28
C GLN A 307 44.99 19.46 4.06
N ASN A 308 44.60 19.66 5.33
CA ASN A 308 45.02 18.96 6.56
C ASN A 308 44.28 19.61 7.80
N PRO A 309 44.62 19.38 9.09
CA PRO A 309 43.74 18.80 10.12
C PRO A 309 43.62 19.67 11.41
N THR A 310 42.94 19.19 12.46
CA THR A 310 43.19 19.37 13.92
C THR A 310 41.89 18.99 14.67
N SER A 311 41.76 17.81 15.28
CA SER A 311 42.27 17.35 16.60
C SER A 311 41.51 17.89 17.82
N SER A 312 40.75 17.01 18.49
CA SER A 312 40.69 16.74 19.95
C SER A 312 39.37 16.02 20.26
N ALA A 313 39.30 14.72 20.57
CA ALA A 313 39.88 13.89 21.64
C ALA A 313 38.85 13.57 22.74
N ASN A 314 38.55 12.27 22.83
CA ASN A 314 38.14 11.44 23.98
C ASN A 314 36.87 11.74 24.79
N ALA A 315 35.96 10.76 24.78
CA ALA A 315 35.55 10.08 26.01
C ALA A 315 35.38 8.57 25.73
N VAL A 316 35.99 7.77 26.61
CA VAL A 316 36.04 6.30 26.61
C VAL A 316 34.86 5.75 27.40
N SER A 317 34.20 4.74 26.82
CA SER A 317 33.53 3.56 27.38
C SER A 317 33.06 3.55 28.84
N THR A 318 31.80 3.12 29.03
CA THR A 318 31.51 1.87 29.76
C THR A 318 30.21 1.27 29.26
N ALA A 319 30.29 0.03 28.77
CA ALA A 319 29.17 -0.87 28.62
C ALA A 319 28.63 -1.26 30.00
N ASP A 320 27.32 -1.34 30.14
CA ASP A 320 26.68 -2.22 31.12
C ASP A 320 25.46 -2.89 30.48
N THR A 321 25.47 -4.21 30.54
CA THR A 321 24.42 -5.12 30.11
C THR A 321 23.39 -5.28 31.22
N ALA A 322 22.10 -5.08 30.94
CA ALA A 322 21.03 -5.61 31.78
C ALA A 322 19.71 -5.80 31.00
N ASN A 323 19.47 -7.06 30.65
CA ASN A 323 18.20 -7.80 30.62
C ASN A 323 16.93 -7.15 30.09
N SER A 324 16.51 -7.68 28.94
CA SER A 324 15.12 -7.84 28.50
C SER A 324 14.26 -8.46 29.62
N THR A 325 13.16 -7.80 29.97
CA THR A 325 11.96 -8.39 30.60
C THR A 325 10.74 -7.52 30.32
N ASP A 326 9.74 -8.16 29.71
CA ASP A 326 8.30 -7.95 29.83
C ASP A 326 7.69 -6.59 29.43
N ASN A 327 7.27 -6.52 28.17
CA ASN A 327 6.34 -5.51 27.68
C ASN A 327 4.90 -5.94 28.03
N SER A 328 4.49 -5.70 29.27
CA SER A 328 3.09 -5.85 29.70
C SER A 328 2.76 -4.86 30.81
N ALA A 329 2.28 -3.68 30.45
CA ALA A 329 1.32 -2.90 31.24
C ALA A 329 0.84 -1.69 30.42
N VAL A 330 -0.44 -1.75 30.03
CA VAL A 330 -1.24 -0.60 29.64
C VAL A 330 -1.22 0.41 30.78
N GLN A 331 -0.79 1.65 30.52
CA GLN A 331 -0.97 2.75 31.47
C GLN A 331 -1.82 3.85 30.81
N THR A 332 -3.12 3.76 31.04
CA THR A 332 -4.07 4.85 30.83
C THR A 332 -3.75 6.00 31.78
N GLY A 333 -3.57 7.21 31.24
CA GLY A 333 -3.42 8.43 32.02
C GLY A 333 -3.92 9.66 31.28
N ALA A 334 -5.16 10.06 31.55
CA ALA A 334 -5.59 11.46 31.44
C ALA A 334 -4.84 12.26 32.53
N THR A 335 -4.44 13.54 32.42
CA THR A 335 -5.13 14.70 31.83
C THR A 335 -4.15 15.90 31.79
N THR A 336 -4.38 16.81 30.84
CA THR A 336 -4.14 18.28 30.85
C THR A 336 -2.72 18.86 30.89
N ALA A 337 -2.28 19.37 29.73
CA ALA A 337 -1.80 20.75 29.60
C ALA A 337 -2.14 21.26 28.18
N ALA A 338 -2.77 22.42 28.11
CA ALA A 338 -3.24 23.05 26.90
C ALA A 338 -2.09 23.28 25.89
N ALA A 339 -2.17 22.64 24.74
CA ALA A 339 -1.45 23.02 23.54
C ALA A 339 -2.45 23.05 22.38
N VAL A 340 -2.40 24.14 21.62
CA VAL A 340 -3.34 24.52 20.58
C VAL A 340 -3.48 23.40 19.55
N LEU A 341 -4.65 22.76 19.55
CA LEU A 341 -5.04 21.73 18.60
C LEU A 341 -5.33 22.41 17.25
N ALA A 342 -4.31 22.56 16.41
CA ALA A 342 -4.53 22.72 14.98
C ALA A 342 -4.97 21.35 14.46
N VAL A 343 -6.28 21.10 14.46
CA VAL A 343 -6.90 20.00 13.71
C VAL A 343 -6.65 20.30 12.23
N LEU A 344 -5.49 19.88 11.73
CA LEU A 344 -5.33 19.61 10.31
C LEU A 344 -6.07 18.30 10.08
N LEU A 345 -7.38 18.45 9.82
CA LEU A 345 -8.13 17.51 9.01
C LEU A 345 -7.18 17.06 7.91
N VAL A 346 -6.77 15.79 7.99
CA VAL A 346 -6.24 15.09 6.84
C VAL A 346 -7.41 15.06 5.87
N ALA A 347 -7.55 16.13 5.11
CA ALA A 347 -8.16 16.08 3.81
C ALA A 347 -7.25 15.11 3.07
N GLY A 348 -7.59 13.82 3.16
CA GLY A 348 -7.17 12.85 2.19
C GLY A 348 -7.35 13.55 0.87
N GLY A 349 -6.24 13.74 0.15
CA GLY A 349 -6.32 14.00 -1.26
C GLY A 349 -6.99 12.76 -1.81
N ALA A 350 -8.33 12.75 -1.79
CA ALA A 350 -9.12 11.91 -2.63
C ALA A 350 -8.61 12.26 -4.03
N VAL A 351 -7.71 11.42 -4.55
CA VAL A 351 -7.75 11.12 -5.96
C VAL A 351 -9.13 10.51 -6.13
N LEU A 352 -10.12 11.39 -6.33
CA LEU A 352 -11.40 11.05 -6.89
C LEU A 352 -11.04 10.49 -8.26
N TYR A 353 -10.81 9.19 -8.34
CA TYR A 353 -11.17 8.46 -9.54
C TYR A 353 -12.67 8.69 -9.66
N THR A 354 -13.04 9.72 -10.41
CA THR A 354 -14.36 9.81 -10.96
C THR A 354 -14.48 8.59 -11.86
N ARG A 355 -15.04 7.50 -11.30
CA ARG A 355 -15.41 6.33 -12.08
C ARG A 355 -16.21 6.85 -13.27
N LYS A 356 -15.73 6.60 -14.48
CA LYS A 356 -16.28 7.22 -15.68
C LYS A 356 -16.90 6.11 -16.52
N ARG A 357 -18.23 6.04 -16.48
CA ARG A 357 -19.01 5.20 -17.37
C ARG A 357 -18.84 5.81 -18.76
N PHE A 358 -18.13 5.13 -19.65
CA PHE A 358 -18.19 5.50 -21.06
C PHE A 358 -19.53 4.95 -21.57
N GLU A 359 -20.45 5.87 -21.91
CA GLU A 359 -21.68 5.55 -22.65
C GLU A 359 -21.39 5.09 -24.07
#